data_AF-A0A1G2U3U1-F1
#
_entry.id   AF-A0A1G2U3U1-F1
#
_cell.length_a   1.000
_cell.length_b   1.000
_cell.length_c   1.000
_cell.angle_alpha   90.00
_cell.angle_beta   90.00
_cell.angle_gamma   90.00
#
_symmetry.space_group_name_H-M   'P 1'
#
loop_
_entity.id
_entity.type
_entity.pdbx_description
1 polymer ?
#
loop_
_entity_poly.entity_id
_entity_poly.type
_entity_poly.pdbx_seq_one_letter_code
_entity_poly.pdbx_strand_id
1 'polypeptide(L)'
;MTTQEVWSNSDAAALKLSTPLQIEMRGLAVGRFGKHEVEVAAAKLLLFFRSRGEWTRFTIRELVEFYNSQGWDPDLMFFGLSGVWYDDASLKQANREEWTDAPPYLVLFTDGRYAITEKFIRACMEL
;
A
#
# COMPACT_ATOMS: atom_id res chain seq x y z
N MET A 1 24.22 -29.94 56.34
CA MET A 1 24.48 -28.66 55.64
C MET A 1 25.36 -28.95 54.45
N THR A 2 24.75 -29.21 53.29
CA THR A 2 25.42 -29.13 51.99
C THR A 2 24.34 -28.94 50.93
N THR A 3 24.40 -27.80 50.27
CA THR A 3 23.44 -27.27 49.30
C THR A 3 23.56 -28.04 47.98
N GLN A 4 22.48 -28.66 47.52
CA GLN A 4 22.37 -29.14 46.13
C GLN A 4 21.58 -28.09 45.34
N GLU A 5 22.30 -27.32 44.53
CA GLU A 5 21.72 -26.48 43.48
C GLU A 5 21.24 -27.37 42.34
N VAL A 6 19.92 -27.52 42.21
CA VAL A 6 19.28 -28.04 41.00
C VAL A 6 18.91 -26.84 40.15
N TRP A 7 19.66 -26.63 39.07
CA TRP A 7 19.35 -25.65 38.05
C TRP A 7 18.07 -26.08 37.35
N SER A 8 16.95 -25.44 37.71
CA SER A 8 15.68 -25.56 37.01
C SER A 8 15.80 -24.87 35.66
N ASN A 9 16.17 -25.62 34.61
CA ASN A 9 15.94 -25.19 33.23
C ASN A 9 14.44 -25.32 32.93
N SER A 10 13.68 -24.35 33.42
CA SER A 10 12.28 -24.14 33.09
C SER A 10 12.17 -22.72 32.56
N ASP A 11 12.15 -22.59 31.23
CA ASP A 11 11.50 -21.51 30.44
C ASP A 11 12.18 -21.26 29.08
N ALA A 12 12.46 -22.32 28.32
CA ALA A 12 12.76 -22.20 26.89
C ALA A 12 11.84 -23.08 26.01
N ALA A 13 10.64 -23.37 26.52
CA ALA A 13 9.61 -24.06 25.75
C ALA A 13 8.77 -23.04 24.98
N ALA A 14 9.14 -22.87 23.71
CA ALA A 14 8.29 -22.44 22.62
C ALA A 14 7.47 -21.16 22.86
N LEU A 15 8.00 -20.04 22.32
CA LEU A 15 7.16 -18.98 21.74
C LEU A 15 6.15 -19.66 20.80
N LYS A 16 4.97 -19.97 21.32
CA LYS A 16 3.79 -20.26 20.52
C LYS A 16 3.61 -19.03 19.64
N LEU A 17 3.94 -19.15 18.36
CA LEU A 17 3.40 -18.27 17.33
C LEU A 17 1.88 -18.44 17.39
N SER A 18 1.27 -17.66 18.27
CA SER A 18 -0.16 -17.54 18.38
C SER A 18 -0.63 -16.82 17.14
N THR A 19 -1.20 -17.61 16.24
CA THR A 19 -2.20 -17.22 15.26
C THR A 19 -1.62 -16.44 14.06
N PRO A 20 -1.87 -16.88 12.81
CA PRO A 20 -1.66 -15.99 11.68
C PRO A 20 -2.51 -14.73 11.92
N LEU A 21 -1.88 -13.56 11.88
CA LEU A 21 -2.55 -12.28 11.82
C LEU A 21 -3.49 -12.34 10.62
N GLN A 22 -4.77 -12.66 10.87
CA GLN A 22 -5.83 -12.40 9.93
C GLN A 22 -5.92 -10.87 9.86
N ILE A 23 -5.17 -10.30 8.91
CA ILE A 23 -5.32 -8.91 8.53
C ILE A 23 -6.72 -8.84 7.92
N GLU A 24 -7.72 -8.53 8.74
CA GLU A 24 -9.01 -8.08 8.23
C GLU A 24 -8.73 -6.83 7.40
N MET A 25 -8.71 -6.99 6.07
CA MET A 25 -8.73 -5.90 5.11
C MET A 25 -10.07 -5.17 5.22
N ARG A 26 -10.21 -4.35 6.26
CA ARG A 26 -11.40 -3.51 6.43
C ARG A 26 -11.34 -2.36 5.44
N GLY A 27 -12.17 -2.47 4.40
CA GLY A 27 -12.62 -1.35 3.57
C GLY A 27 -11.62 -0.88 2.52
N LEU A 28 -11.43 -1.68 1.46
CA LEU A 28 -11.04 -1.11 0.17
C LEU A 28 -12.17 -0.17 -0.26
N ALA A 29 -11.90 1.13 -0.30
CA ALA A 29 -12.84 2.10 -0.85
C ALA A 29 -13.12 1.71 -2.31
N VAL A 30 -14.32 1.18 -2.57
CA VAL A 30 -14.81 0.88 -3.92
C VAL A 30 -15.24 2.20 -4.54
N GLY A 31 -14.29 2.95 -5.06
CA GLY A 31 -14.62 4.13 -5.84
C GLY A 31 -14.72 3.79 -7.32
N ARG A 32 -15.66 4.47 -7.99
CA ARG A 32 -15.84 4.42 -9.43
C ARG A 32 -14.73 5.26 -10.08
N PHE A 33 -13.53 4.71 -10.17
CA PHE A 33 -12.38 5.40 -10.76
C PHE A 33 -12.00 4.70 -12.07
N GLY A 34 -11.84 5.49 -13.13
CA GLY A 34 -11.35 5.04 -14.42
C GLY A 34 -9.83 4.95 -14.46
N LYS A 35 -9.29 4.52 -15.61
CA LYS A 35 -7.85 4.44 -15.85
C LYS A 35 -7.18 5.81 -15.67
N HIS A 36 -7.87 6.88 -16.09
CA HIS A 36 -7.37 8.25 -15.99
C HIS A 36 -7.05 8.65 -14.54
N GLU A 37 -7.96 8.38 -13.60
CA GLU A 37 -7.74 8.71 -12.18
C GLU A 37 -6.54 7.95 -11.61
N VAL A 38 -6.36 6.69 -12.01
CA VAL A 38 -5.22 5.86 -11.60
C VAL A 38 -3.91 6.45 -12.12
N GLU A 39 -3.87 6.84 -13.39
CA GLU A 39 -2.70 7.46 -14.03
C GLU A 39 -2.36 8.81 -13.37
N VAL A 40 -3.36 9.63 -13.05
CA VAL A 40 -3.17 10.90 -12.34
C VAL A 40 -2.61 10.67 -10.94
N ALA A 41 -3.16 9.71 -10.18
CA ALA A 41 -2.65 9.36 -8.86
C ALA A 41 -1.21 8.84 -8.94
N ALA A 42 -0.91 7.97 -9.90
CA ALA A 42 0.43 7.45 -10.15
C ALA A 42 1.42 8.58 -10.49
N ALA A 43 1.06 9.47 -11.41
CA ALA A 43 1.90 10.61 -11.80
C ALA A 43 2.22 11.54 -10.63
N LYS A 44 1.23 11.84 -9.77
CA LYS A 44 1.46 12.65 -8.57
C LYS A 44 2.38 11.95 -7.58
N LEU A 45 2.25 10.62 -7.44
CA LEU A 45 3.13 9.83 -6.59
C LEU A 45 4.57 9.79 -7.13
N LEU A 46 4.76 9.73 -8.45
CA LEU A 46 6.08 9.88 -9.08
C LEU A 46 6.71 11.25 -8.75
N LEU A 47 5.93 12.32 -8.79
CA LEU A 47 6.42 13.66 -8.44
C LEU A 47 6.83 13.76 -6.96
N PHE A 48 6.09 13.11 -6.06
CA PHE A 48 6.46 12.99 -4.65
C PHE A 48 7.81 12.29 -4.45
N PHE A 49 8.03 11.16 -5.12
CA PHE A 49 9.32 10.46 -5.02
C PHE A 49 10.45 11.23 -5.69
N ARG A 50 10.16 11.92 -6.80
CA ARG A 50 11.12 12.82 -7.45
C ARG A 50 11.55 13.97 -6.55
N SER A 51 10.65 14.55 -5.76
CA SER A 51 11.01 15.61 -4.81
C SER A 51 11.85 15.11 -3.63
N ARG A 52 11.79 13.80 -3.33
CA ARG A 52 12.61 13.15 -2.30
C ARG A 52 13.96 12.66 -2.82
N GLY A 53 14.06 12.39 -4.12
CA GLY A 53 15.27 11.85 -4.76
C GLY A 53 15.48 10.35 -4.54
N GLU A 54 14.55 9.66 -3.90
CA GLU A 54 14.65 8.23 -3.57
C GLU A 54 13.26 7.59 -3.41
N TRP A 55 13.18 6.29 -3.66
CA TRP A 55 11.98 5.47 -3.43
C TRP A 55 11.98 4.91 -2.01
N THR A 56 11.72 5.76 -1.02
CA THR A 56 11.73 5.36 0.39
C THR A 56 10.35 5.34 1.01
N ARG A 57 10.22 4.63 2.13
CA ARG A 57 8.98 4.56 2.89
C ARG A 57 8.47 5.96 3.23
N PHE A 58 7.15 6.12 3.26
CA PHE A 58 6.49 7.39 3.56
C PHE A 58 5.30 7.19 4.48
N THR A 59 4.93 8.21 5.22
CA THR A 59 3.68 8.28 5.97
C THR A 59 2.59 8.96 5.15
N ILE A 60 1.32 8.72 5.49
CA ILE A 60 0.20 9.47 4.89
C ILE A 60 0.38 10.97 5.10
N ARG A 61 0.86 11.37 6.27
CA ARG A 61 1.09 12.77 6.60
C ARG A 61 2.08 13.43 5.64
N GLU A 62 3.22 12.78 5.35
CA GLU A 62 4.22 13.31 4.40
C GLU A 62 3.62 13.48 2.99
N LEU A 63 2.79 12.53 2.55
CA LEU A 63 2.13 12.62 1.25
C LEU A 63 1.07 13.73 1.22
N VAL A 64 0.28 13.89 2.29
CA VAL A 64 -0.71 14.96 2.43
C VAL A 64 -0.03 16.33 2.45
N GLU A 65 1.06 16.49 3.20
CA GLU A 65 1.85 17.73 3.23
C GLU A 65 2.39 18.07 1.83
N PHE A 66 2.85 17.06 1.07
CA PHE A 66 3.25 17.26 -0.31
C PHE A 66 2.08 17.69 -1.21
N TYR A 67 0.93 17.02 -1.16
CA TYR A 67 -0.25 17.38 -1.96
C TYR A 67 -0.71 18.82 -1.67
N ASN A 68 -0.78 19.20 -0.38
CA ASN A 68 -1.12 20.55 0.03
C ASN A 68 -0.13 21.59 -0.51
N SER A 69 1.17 21.27 -0.52
CA SER A 69 2.20 22.17 -1.09
C SER A 69 2.03 22.43 -2.59
N GLN A 70 1.37 21.52 -3.31
CA GLN A 70 1.10 21.63 -4.74
C GLN A 70 -0.31 22.20 -5.04
N GLY A 71 -1.12 22.46 -4.01
CA GLY A 71 -2.52 22.84 -4.16
C GLY A 71 -3.40 21.72 -4.71
N TRP A 72 -3.01 20.45 -4.51
CA TRP A 72 -3.80 19.28 -4.92
C TRP A 72 -4.67 18.78 -3.77
N ASP A 73 -5.80 18.17 -4.12
CA ASP A 73 -6.70 17.51 -3.16
C ASP A 73 -6.09 16.20 -2.63
N PRO A 74 -5.77 16.09 -1.33
CA PRO A 74 -5.21 14.88 -0.73
C PRO A 74 -6.18 13.69 -0.70
N ASP A 75 -7.50 13.92 -0.79
CA ASP A 75 -8.49 12.82 -0.78
C ASP A 75 -8.38 11.94 -2.03
N LEU A 76 -7.72 12.44 -3.09
CA LEU A 76 -7.51 11.76 -4.37
C LEU A 76 -6.20 10.97 -4.42
N MET A 77 -5.38 10.97 -3.36
CA MET A 77 -3.98 10.53 -3.43
C MET A 77 -3.75 9.04 -3.71
N PHE A 78 -4.76 8.20 -3.53
CA PHE A 78 -4.69 6.74 -3.75
C PHE A 78 -5.77 6.20 -4.69
N PHE A 79 -6.45 7.05 -5.45
CA PHE A 79 -7.48 6.59 -6.38
C PHE A 79 -6.93 5.53 -7.33
N GLY A 80 -7.54 4.34 -7.31
CA GLY A 80 -7.15 3.17 -8.09
C GLY A 80 -5.80 2.51 -7.72
N LEU A 81 -5.04 3.07 -6.78
CA LEU A 81 -3.77 2.50 -6.30
C LEU A 81 -3.95 1.57 -5.10
N SER A 82 -5.04 1.73 -4.35
CA SER A 82 -5.36 0.92 -3.16
C SER A 82 -6.78 0.34 -3.21
N GLY A 83 -7.30 0.02 -4.41
CA GLY A 83 -8.66 -0.47 -4.58
C GLY A 83 -8.97 -0.86 -6.02
N VAL A 84 -10.02 -1.65 -6.22
CA VAL A 84 -10.51 -2.07 -7.54
C VAL A 84 -10.86 -0.82 -8.38
N TRP A 85 -10.47 -0.81 -9.65
CA TRP A 85 -10.78 0.26 -10.61
C TRP A 85 -11.28 -0.36 -11.93
N TYR A 86 -11.86 0.44 -12.81
CA TYR A 86 -12.32 -0.03 -14.13
C TYR A 86 -11.55 0.65 -15.26
N ASP A 87 -11.24 -0.10 -16.32
CA ASP A 87 -10.67 0.48 -17.54
C ASP A 87 -11.81 1.05 -18.40
N ASP A 88 -11.88 2.37 -18.50
CA ASP A 88 -12.87 3.06 -19.32
C ASP A 88 -12.68 2.84 -20.83
N ALA A 89 -11.51 2.36 -21.26
CA ALA A 89 -11.30 1.93 -22.65
C ALA A 89 -11.98 0.59 -22.97
N SER A 90 -12.11 -0.32 -21.99
CA SER A 90 -12.69 -1.66 -22.19
C SER A 90 -14.23 -1.64 -22.22
N LEU A 91 -14.85 -0.64 -21.60
CA LEU A 91 -16.31 -0.41 -21.66
C LEU A 91 -16.86 -0.23 -23.08
N LYS A 92 -16.02 0.17 -24.05
CA LYS A 92 -16.44 0.32 -25.45
C LYS A 92 -16.55 -1.00 -26.21
N GLN A 93 -15.97 -2.09 -25.71
CA GLN A 93 -15.87 -3.36 -26.46
C GLN A 93 -16.79 -4.48 -25.98
N ALA A 94 -17.31 -4.42 -24.75
CA ALA A 94 -18.29 -5.38 -24.28
C ALA A 94 -19.18 -4.70 -23.24
N ASN A 95 -20.49 -4.98 -23.25
CA ASN A 95 -21.45 -4.60 -22.21
C ASN A 95 -21.17 -5.29 -20.86
N ARG A 96 -19.91 -5.29 -20.40
CA ARG A 96 -19.44 -5.86 -19.14
C ARG A 96 -18.52 -4.84 -18.50
N GLU A 97 -18.90 -4.35 -17.34
CA GLU A 97 -17.98 -3.64 -16.45
C GLU A 97 -16.93 -4.66 -15.98
N GLU A 98 -15.79 -4.71 -16.66
CA GLU A 98 -14.65 -5.52 -16.24
C GLU A 98 -13.90 -4.78 -15.13
N TRP A 99 -14.28 -5.10 -13.90
CA TRP A 99 -13.58 -4.65 -12.70
C TRP A 99 -12.18 -5.25 -12.67
N THR A 100 -11.17 -4.38 -12.56
CA THR A 100 -9.77 -4.76 -12.49
C THR A 100 -9.29 -4.63 -11.06
N ASP A 101 -8.83 -5.74 -10.48
CA ASP A 101 -8.14 -5.70 -9.20
C ASP A 101 -6.88 -4.85 -9.34
N ALA A 102 -6.74 -3.83 -8.50
CA ALA A 102 -5.50 -3.08 -8.45
C ALA A 102 -4.35 -4.04 -8.14
N PRO A 103 -3.32 -4.10 -8.99
CA PRO A 103 -2.09 -4.78 -8.63
C PRO A 103 -1.57 -4.22 -7.30
N PRO A 104 -0.80 -5.02 -6.52
CA PRO A 104 -0.29 -4.56 -5.23
C PRO A 104 0.78 -3.49 -5.45
N TYR A 105 0.36 -2.25 -5.67
CA TYR A 105 1.24 -1.11 -5.95
C TYR A 105 1.70 -0.41 -4.68
N LEU A 106 0.95 -0.58 -3.59
CA LEU A 106 1.23 -0.02 -2.27
C LEU A 106 1.25 -1.12 -1.22
N VAL A 107 2.20 -1.03 -0.28
CA VAL A 107 2.32 -1.91 0.88
C VAL A 107 2.33 -1.06 2.14
N LEU A 108 1.48 -1.40 3.11
CA LEU A 108 1.46 -0.83 4.45
C LEU A 108 2.31 -1.70 5.39
N PHE A 109 3.28 -1.09 6.05
CA PHE A 109 4.12 -1.72 7.07
C PHE A 109 3.52 -1.55 8.46
N THR A 110 3.97 -2.37 9.41
CA THR A 110 3.51 -2.37 10.80
C THR A 110 3.87 -1.09 11.57
N ASP A 111 4.83 -0.31 11.07
CA ASP A 111 5.22 1.01 11.59
C ASP A 111 4.31 2.15 11.08
N GLY A 112 3.24 1.83 10.35
CA GLY A 112 2.32 2.82 9.79
C GLY A 112 2.85 3.53 8.54
N ARG A 113 3.96 3.05 7.97
CA ARG A 113 4.52 3.61 6.73
C ARG A 113 4.08 2.81 5.52
N TYR A 114 3.98 3.50 4.40
CA TYR A 114 3.70 2.95 3.09
C TYR A 114 5.01 2.84 2.29
N ALA A 115 5.09 1.86 1.40
CA ALA A 115 6.02 1.87 0.29
C ALA A 115 5.30 1.51 -1.00
N ILE A 116 5.85 1.97 -2.12
CA ILE A 116 5.45 1.44 -3.42
C ILE A 116 6.19 0.13 -3.70
N THR A 117 5.58 -0.73 -4.50
CA THR A 117 6.20 -1.99 -4.93
C THR A 117 7.03 -1.81 -6.19
N GLU A 118 7.95 -2.74 -6.43
CA GLU A 118 8.69 -2.81 -7.69
C GLU A 118 7.76 -2.95 -8.91
N LYS A 119 6.60 -3.62 -8.73
CA LYS A 119 5.59 -3.74 -9.78
C LYS A 119 5.05 -2.36 -10.21
N PHE A 120 4.82 -1.46 -9.25
CA PHE A 120 4.43 -0.07 -9.55
C PHE A 120 5.53 0.66 -10.31
N ILE A 121 6.78 0.54 -9.85
CA ILE A 121 7.93 1.22 -10.47
C ILE A 121 8.09 0.79 -11.93
N ARG A 122 8.04 -0.53 -12.19
CA ARG A 122 8.13 -1.09 -13.54
C ARG A 122 6.99 -0.60 -14.44
N ALA A 123 5.75 -0.64 -13.93
CA ALA A 123 4.59 -0.13 -14.67
C ALA A 123 4.75 1.35 -15.05
N CYS A 124 5.35 2.17 -14.18
CA CYS A 124 5.61 3.59 -14.48
C CYS A 124 6.76 3.81 -15.48
N MET A 125 7.67 2.84 -15.65
CA MET A 125 8.77 2.92 -16.62
C MET A 125 8.36 2.45 -18.02
N GLU A 126 7.26 1.71 -18.12
CA GLU A 126 6.70 1.19 -19.38
C GLU A 126 5.62 2.11 -19.98
N LEU A 127 5.29 3.22 -19.30
CA LEU A 127 4.42 4.31 -19.78
C LEU A 127 5.20 5.31 -20.65
#